data_AF-A0A7C5NA85-F1
#
_entry.id   AF-A0A7C5NA85-F1
#
_cell.length_a   1.000
_cell.length_b   1.000
_cell.length_c   1.000
_cell.angle_alpha   90.00
_cell.angle_beta   90.00
_cell.angle_gamma   90.00
#
_symmetry.space_group_name_H-M   'P 1'
#
loop_
_entity.id
_entity.type
_entity.pdbx_description
1 polymer ?
#
loop_
_entity_poly.entity_id
_entity_poly.type
_entity_poly.pdbx_seq_one_letter_code
_entity_poly.pdbx_strand_id
1 'polypeptide(L)'
;MSLSTIDYTVSADLFTGIDQTGLQHENSARAFQIELRKQLRDEFPKANIFLKWNPNRTGAADVFTLPEGEAPQKRVLAIADALHADRSRWLRYDAGSPAKA
;
A
#
# COMPACT_ATOMS: atom_id res chain seq x y z
N MET A 1 -17.88 12.64 10.98
CA MET A 1 -18.39 11.59 10.06
C MET A 1 -17.46 10.40 10.17
N SER A 2 -17.97 9.21 10.48
CA SER A 2 -17.13 8.00 10.55
C SER A 2 -17.00 7.40 9.15
N LEU A 3 -15.78 7.14 8.67
CA LEU A 3 -15.60 6.36 7.45
C LEU A 3 -16.20 4.97 7.61
N SER A 4 -16.93 4.53 6.59
CA SER A 4 -17.47 3.18 6.47
C SER A 4 -16.66 2.31 5.51
N THR A 5 -16.06 2.90 4.46
CA THR A 5 -15.30 2.14 3.45
C THR A 5 -14.10 2.93 2.95
N ILE A 6 -13.00 2.23 2.71
CA ILE A 6 -11.79 2.69 2.01
C ILE A 6 -11.48 1.67 0.92
N ASP A 7 -11.41 2.09 -0.33
CA ASP A 7 -10.88 1.31 -1.45
C ASP A 7 -9.62 2.01 -1.96
N TYR A 8 -8.49 1.32 -1.84
CA TYR A 8 -7.19 1.82 -2.28
C TYR A 8 -6.63 0.86 -3.34
N THR A 9 -6.36 1.39 -4.53
CA THR A 9 -5.72 0.65 -5.60
C THR A 9 -4.26 1.07 -5.74
N VAL A 10 -3.37 0.16 -5.36
CA VAL A 10 -1.92 0.30 -5.45
C VAL A 10 -1.48 0.23 -6.91
N SER A 11 -0.76 1.25 -7.36
CA SER A 11 -0.17 1.33 -8.71
C SER A 11 1.22 0.68 -8.77
N ALA A 12 1.59 0.17 -9.94
CA ALA A 12 2.90 -0.45 -10.17
C ALA A 12 4.08 0.50 -9.99
N ASP A 13 3.84 1.78 -10.22
CA ASP A 13 4.85 2.83 -10.10
C ASP A 13 5.44 2.96 -8.68
N LEU A 14 4.70 2.50 -7.66
CA LEU A 14 5.18 2.46 -6.30
C LEU A 14 6.35 1.47 -6.11
N PHE A 15 6.51 0.47 -6.98
CA PHE A 15 7.52 -0.59 -6.80
C PHE A 15 8.62 -0.59 -7.86
N THR A 16 8.54 0.28 -8.88
CA THR A 16 9.56 0.40 -9.93
C THR A 16 10.95 0.73 -9.38
N GLY A 17 11.02 1.48 -8.27
CA GLY A 17 12.28 1.81 -7.58
C GLY A 17 12.72 0.79 -6.52
N ILE A 18 12.03 -0.33 -6.39
CA ILE A 18 12.25 -1.35 -5.34
C ILE A 18 12.69 -2.67 -5.98
N ASP A 19 12.10 -3.04 -7.11
CA ASP A 19 12.48 -4.24 -7.86
C ASP A 19 12.58 -3.85 -9.34
N GLN A 20 13.81 -3.64 -9.82
CA GLN A 20 14.09 -3.23 -11.21
C GLN A 20 13.79 -4.35 -12.22
N THR A 21 13.68 -5.60 -11.77
CA THR A 21 13.49 -6.78 -12.61
C THR A 21 12.02 -7.21 -12.72
N GLY A 22 11.12 -6.61 -11.93
CA GLY A 22 9.68 -6.92 -11.88
C GLY A 22 9.33 -8.25 -11.20
N LEU A 23 10.32 -8.99 -10.70
CA LEU A 23 10.17 -10.35 -10.17
C LEU A 23 9.56 -10.36 -8.76
N GLN A 24 9.69 -9.26 -8.00
CA GLN A 24 9.17 -9.17 -6.63
C GLN A 24 8.10 -8.09 -6.43
N HIS A 25 7.55 -7.51 -7.51
CA HIS A 25 6.49 -6.49 -7.40
C HIS A 25 5.26 -7.03 -6.67
N GLU A 26 4.86 -8.27 -6.93
CA GLU A 26 3.70 -8.88 -6.26
C GLU A 26 3.94 -9.12 -4.76
N ASN A 27 5.12 -9.63 -4.39
CA ASN A 27 5.50 -9.85 -2.99
C ASN A 27 5.61 -8.52 -2.22
N SER A 28 6.25 -7.53 -2.85
CA SER A 28 6.41 -6.18 -2.32
C SER A 28 5.06 -5.48 -2.17
N ALA A 29 4.20 -5.56 -3.19
CA ALA A 29 2.84 -5.02 -3.14
C ALA A 29 2.01 -5.67 -2.04
N ARG A 30 2.09 -6.99 -1.88
CA ARG A 30 1.40 -7.71 -0.81
C ARG A 30 1.89 -7.29 0.57
N ALA A 31 3.21 -7.15 0.77
CA ALA A 31 3.78 -6.71 2.03
C ALA A 31 3.37 -5.26 2.36
N PHE A 32 3.41 -4.37 1.38
CA PHE A 32 2.92 -3.00 1.49
C PHE A 32 1.43 -2.96 1.87
N GLN A 33 0.60 -3.76 1.20
CA GLN A 33 -0.84 -3.84 1.50
C GLN A 33 -1.10 -4.31 2.94
N ILE A 34 -0.33 -5.28 3.45
CA ILE A 34 -0.51 -5.76 4.82
C ILE A 34 -0.25 -4.63 5.83
N GLU A 35 0.86 -3.90 5.68
CA GLU A 35 1.19 -2.82 6.60
C GLU A 35 0.26 -1.61 6.43
N LEU A 36 -0.13 -1.27 5.20
CA LEU A 36 -1.09 -0.21 4.93
C LEU A 36 -2.43 -0.52 5.58
N ARG A 37 -2.90 -1.77 5.48
CA ARG A 37 -4.15 -2.22 6.11
C ARG A 37 -4.11 -2.06 7.62
N LYS A 38 -2.97 -2.34 8.27
CA LYS A 38 -2.82 -2.15 9.72
C LYS A 38 -2.98 -0.69 10.09
N GLN A 39 -2.19 0.20 9.47
CA GLN A 39 -2.27 1.64 9.76
C GLN A 39 -3.66 2.22 9.50
N LEU A 40 -4.29 1.84 8.39
CA LEU A 40 -5.66 2.28 8.09
C LEU A 40 -6.69 1.71 9.09
N ARG A 41 -6.46 0.52 9.65
CA ARG A 41 -7.32 -0.05 10.68
C ARG A 41 -7.14 0.65 12.03
N ASP A 42 -5.93 1.05 12.38
CA ASP A 42 -5.65 1.84 13.58
C ASP A 42 -6.30 3.22 13.52
N GLU A 43 -6.19 3.92 12.39
CA GLU A 43 -6.79 5.25 12.20
C GLU A 43 -8.32 5.18 11.98
N PHE A 44 -8.79 4.19 11.21
CA PHE A 44 -10.19 4.02 10.84
C PHE A 44 -10.71 2.63 11.25
N PRO A 45 -10.88 2.37 12.57
CA PRO A 45 -11.20 1.03 13.09
C PRO A 45 -12.51 0.46 12.57
N LYS A 46 -13.48 1.32 12.25
CA LYS A 46 -14.82 0.96 11.78
C LYS A 46 -14.95 0.88 10.26
N ALA A 47 -13.91 1.24 9.50
CA ALA A 47 -13.96 1.24 8.04
C ALA A 47 -13.69 -0.17 7.46
N ASN A 48 -14.40 -0.53 6.40
CA ASN A 48 -14.08 -1.66 5.56
C ASN A 48 -12.93 -1.27 4.62
N ILE A 49 -11.81 -1.97 4.69
CA ILE A 49 -10.59 -1.62 3.96
C ILE A 49 -10.39 -2.63 2.83
N PHE A 50 -10.47 -2.16 1.59
CA PHE A 50 -10.19 -2.92 0.39
C PHE A 50 -8.89 -2.40 -0.22
N LEU A 51 -7.87 -3.26 -0.30
CA LEU A 51 -6.62 -2.93 -0.95
C LEU A 51 -6.46 -3.82 -2.18
N LYS A 52 -6.28 -3.19 -3.34
CA LYS A 52 -6.11 -3.88 -4.63
C LYS A 52 -4.75 -3.56 -5.19
N TRP A 53 -4.11 -4.53 -5.84
CA TRP A 53 -2.88 -4.32 -6.59
C TRP A 53 -3.24 -4.38 -8.08
N ASN A 54 -2.82 -3.37 -8.85
CA ASN A 54 -2.99 -3.37 -10.29
C ASN A 54 -1.64 -3.17 -10.99
N PRO A 55 -1.02 -4.24 -11.52
CA PRO A 55 0.30 -4.16 -12.16
C PRO A 55 0.26 -3.41 -13.50
N ASN A 56 -0.92 -3.31 -14.13
CA ASN A 56 -1.08 -2.60 -15.41
C ASN A 56 -1.33 -1.10 -15.21
N ARG A 57 -1.44 -0.64 -13.96
CA ARG A 57 -1.68 0.77 -13.65
C ARG A 57 -0.37 1.48 -13.37
N THR A 58 -0.13 2.55 -14.10
CA THR A 58 0.97 3.49 -13.89
C THR A 58 0.44 4.85 -13.40
N GLY A 59 1.25 5.59 -12.65
CA GLY A 59 0.86 6.86 -12.03
C GLY A 59 0.26 6.73 -10.63
N ALA A 60 -0.41 7.78 -10.16
CA ALA A 60 -0.92 7.87 -8.79
C ALA A 60 -1.90 6.74 -8.43
N ALA A 61 -1.86 6.31 -7.16
CA ALA A 61 -2.81 5.35 -6.61
C ALA A 61 -4.22 5.94 -6.59
N ASP A 62 -5.23 5.11 -6.87
CA ASP A 62 -6.63 5.52 -6.70
C ASP A 62 -7.07 5.28 -5.26
N VAL A 63 -7.77 6.26 -4.70
CA VAL A 63 -8.37 6.17 -3.38
C VAL A 63 -9.81 6.60 -3.45
N PHE A 64 -10.68 5.72 -2.97
CA PHE A 64 -12.10 5.98 -2.81
C PHE A 64 -12.50 5.75 -1.35
N THR A 65 -13.36 6.61 -0.82
CA THR A 65 -13.83 6.52 0.57
C THR A 65 -15.34 6.68 0.63
N LEU A 66 -15.98 6.05 1.61
CA LEU A 66 -17.38 6.27 1.94
C LEU A 66 -17.51 6.74 3.40
N PRO A 67 -18.26 7.83 3.68
CA PRO A 67 -18.79 8.78 2.70
C PRO A 67 -17.67 9.42 1.86
N GLU A 68 -18.01 9.82 0.63
CA GLU A 68 -17.04 10.48 -0.26
C GLU A 68 -16.63 11.83 0.34
N GLY A 69 -15.33 12.07 0.37
CA GLY A 69 -14.80 13.31 0.91
C GLY A 69 -13.33 13.46 0.64
N GLU A 70 -12.91 14.70 0.39
CA GLU A 70 -11.52 15.00 0.07
C GLU A 70 -10.59 14.80 1.29
N ALA A 71 -11.05 15.20 2.49
CA ALA A 71 -10.29 15.04 3.73
C ALA A 71 -9.93 13.57 4.05
N PRO A 72 -10.88 12.61 4.04
CA PRO A 72 -10.53 11.21 4.29
C PRO A 72 -9.67 10.59 3.18
N GLN A 73 -9.90 10.93 1.91
CA GLN A 73 -9.04 10.47 0.81
C GLN A 73 -7.60 10.97 0.96
N LYS A 74 -7.41 12.27 1.26
CA LYS A 74 -6.08 12.85 1.53
C LYS A 74 -5.39 12.18 2.72
N ARG A 75 -6.14 11.81 3.76
CA ARG A 75 -5.57 11.13 4.93
C ARG A 75 -5.10 9.71 4.60
N VAL A 76 -5.90 8.96 3.84
CA VAL A 76 -5.52 7.61 3.37
C VAL A 76 -4.29 7.67 2.48
N LEU A 77 -4.23 8.62 1.53
CA LEU A 77 -3.05 8.86 0.70
C LEU A 77 -1.83 9.20 1.54
N ALA A 78 -1.95 10.11 2.51
CA ALA A 78 -0.83 10.50 3.38
C ALA A 78 -0.25 9.31 4.18
N ILE A 79 -1.11 8.39 4.66
CA ILE A 79 -0.66 7.16 5.33
C ILE A 79 0.09 6.25 4.35
N ALA A 80 -0.43 6.10 3.13
CA ALA A 80 0.20 5.30 2.10
C ALA A 80 1.56 5.87 1.65
N ASP A 81 1.65 7.19 1.45
CA ASP A 81 2.91 7.89 1.13
C ASP A 81 3.94 7.78 2.26
N ALA A 82 3.52 7.97 3.52
CA ALA A 82 4.40 7.82 4.67
C ALA A 82 4.94 6.39 4.80
N LEU A 83 4.08 5.38 4.59
CA LEU A 83 4.49 3.98 4.57
C LEU A 83 5.42 3.70 3.37
N HIS A 84 5.15 4.27 2.21
CA HIS A 84 5.98 4.09 1.02
C HIS A 84 7.37 4.70 1.19
N ALA A 85 7.47 5.84 1.85
CA ALA A 85 8.74 6.46 2.22
C ALA A 85 9.54 5.58 3.22
N ASP A 86 8.87 4.98 4.19
CA ASP A 86 9.46 4.03 5.15
C ASP A 86 9.47 2.59 4.61
N ARG A 87 10.21 2.38 3.52
CA ARG A 87 10.33 1.07 2.85
C ARG A 87 10.80 -0.03 3.81
N SER A 88 11.70 0.28 4.74
CA SER A 88 12.21 -0.67 5.75
C SER A 88 11.12 -1.36 6.57
N ARG A 89 9.96 -0.73 6.72
CA ARG A 89 8.87 -1.23 7.56
C ARG A 89 8.09 -2.39 6.94
N TRP A 90 8.04 -2.45 5.61
CA TRP A 90 7.23 -3.42 4.88
C TRP A 90 8.05 -4.20 3.84
N LEU A 91 9.11 -3.61 3.30
CA LEU A 91 10.06 -4.27 2.43
C LEU A 91 10.98 -5.15 3.28
N ARG A 92 10.51 -6.35 3.58
CA ARG A 92 11.37 -7.41 4.08
C ARG A 92 12.20 -7.91 2.91
N TYR A 93 13.38 -7.35 2.71
CA TYR A 93 14.42 -8.11 2.02
C TYR A 93 14.58 -9.39 2.81
N ASP A 94 14.31 -10.52 2.16
CA ASP A 94 14.79 -11.79 2.63
C ASP A 94 16.33 -11.74 2.54
N ALA A 95 16.96 -11.12 3.54
CA ALA A 95 18.40 -11.23 3.78
C ALA A 95 18.70 -12.62 4.37
N GLY A 96 18.09 -13.66 3.78
CA GLY A 96 17.86 -14.97 4.36
C GLY A 96 17.95 -16.11 3.34
N SER A 97 18.75 -15.95 2.30
CA SER A 97 19.49 -17.09 1.75
C SER A 97 20.87 -16.63 1.30
N PRO A 98 21.92 -16.76 2.15
CA PRO A 98 23.23 -16.98 1.57
C PRO A 98 23.09 -18.17 0.63
N ALA A 99 23.51 -17.96 -0.62
CA ALA A 99 23.76 -19.03 -1.56
C ALA A 99 24.45 -20.17 -0.81
N LYS A 100 23.83 -21.36 -0.87
CA LYS A 100 24.43 -22.57 -0.33
C LYS A 100 25.73 -22.81 -1.10
N ALA A 101 26.84 -22.41 -0.49
CA ALA A 101 28.20 -22.74 -0.91
C ALA A 101 28.48 -24.22 -0.68
#